data_AF-A0A397G529-F1
#
_entry.id   AF-A0A397G529-F1
#
_cell.length_a   1.000
_cell.length_b   1.000
_cell.length_c   1.000
_cell.angle_alpha   90.00
_cell.angle_beta   90.00
_cell.angle_gamma   90.00
#
_symmetry.space_group_name_H-M   'P 1'
#
loop_
_entity.id
_entity.type
_entity.pdbx_description
1 polymer ?
#
loop_
_entity_poly.entity_id
_entity_poly.type
_entity_poly.pdbx_seq_one_letter_code
_entity_poly.pdbx_strand_id
1 'polypeptide(L)'
;MNISQLSYSKHCILMYNNREYFINYRPIKNWEKSYAKQNSGNWWKYAEASIPSSACILSLILYSDATTTNTLGKSSLHSIYISLGNIPTWRRNKEDAKQLLGYFPILFAKNEKEKTSPEFKKLVRETFHKSLKFLLDSLFENENGIDYKINNRIIWFFPKISTIIGDWPEACTYSLTYKSAK
;
A
#
# COMPACT_ATOMS: atom_id res chain seq x y z
N MET A 1 -15.86 -11.70 5.53
CA MET A 1 -16.36 -10.32 5.35
C MET A 1 -16.75 -10.14 3.88
N ASN A 2 -18.00 -9.77 3.56
CA ASN A 2 -18.44 -9.62 2.16
C ASN A 2 -18.09 -8.20 1.68
N ILE A 3 -17.16 -8.08 0.73
CA ILE A 3 -16.68 -6.78 0.20
C ILE A 3 -17.84 -5.98 -0.43
N SER A 4 -18.92 -6.63 -0.87
CA SER A 4 -20.10 -5.96 -1.43
C SER A 4 -20.83 -5.04 -0.46
N GLN A 5 -20.61 -5.18 0.85
CA GLN A 5 -21.22 -4.35 1.89
C GLN A 5 -20.37 -3.11 2.25
N LEU A 6 -19.18 -2.96 1.65
CA LEU A 6 -18.28 -1.86 1.95
C LEU A 6 -18.19 -0.87 0.78
N SER A 7 -18.24 0.43 1.08
CA SER A 7 -18.09 1.51 0.09
C SER A 7 -16.64 1.61 -0.42
N TYR A 8 -16.30 0.81 -1.44
CA TYR A 8 -15.01 0.83 -2.15
C TYR A 8 -15.25 1.03 -3.65
N SER A 9 -14.35 1.79 -4.30
CA SER A 9 -14.27 1.87 -5.75
C SER A 9 -13.57 0.62 -6.30
N LYS A 10 -13.93 0.20 -7.52
CA LYS A 10 -13.33 -0.94 -8.21
C LYS A 10 -12.63 -0.50 -9.49
N HIS A 11 -11.43 -1.02 -9.72
CA HIS A 11 -10.69 -0.83 -10.97
C HIS A 11 -10.11 -2.16 -11.47
N CYS A 12 -10.23 -2.46 -12.76
CA CYS A 12 -9.71 -3.69 -13.35
C CYS A 12 -8.20 -3.56 -13.58
N ILE A 13 -7.40 -4.44 -12.97
CA ILE A 13 -5.94 -4.42 -13.10
C ILE A 13 -5.48 -5.30 -14.26
N LEU A 14 -6.14 -6.43 -14.50
CA LEU A 14 -5.83 -7.33 -15.60
C LEU A 14 -6.95 -8.33 -15.87
N MET A 15 -6.87 -8.94 -17.05
CA MET A 15 -7.66 -10.10 -17.45
C MET A 15 -6.78 -11.34 -17.57
N TYR A 16 -7.21 -12.46 -16.98
CA TYR A 16 -6.51 -13.73 -17.07
C TYR A 16 -7.49 -14.90 -17.00
N ASN A 17 -7.37 -15.86 -17.92
CA ASN A 17 -8.27 -17.02 -18.04
C ASN A 17 -9.77 -16.65 -18.14
N ASN A 18 -10.10 -15.64 -18.94
CA ASN A 18 -11.46 -15.07 -19.06
C ASN A 18 -12.06 -14.63 -17.71
N ARG A 19 -11.21 -14.29 -16.74
CA ARG A 19 -11.61 -13.67 -15.47
C ARG A 19 -10.93 -12.31 -15.31
N GLU A 20 -11.71 -11.35 -14.86
CA GLU A 20 -11.24 -10.01 -14.52
C GLU A 20 -10.77 -9.97 -13.07
N TYR A 21 -9.61 -9.34 -12.84
CA TYR A 21 -9.05 -9.15 -11.52
C TYR A 21 -9.05 -7.67 -11.15
N PHE A 22 -9.74 -7.36 -10.06
CA PHE A 22 -9.99 -5.99 -9.63
C PHE A 22 -9.19 -5.64 -8.39
N ILE A 23 -8.74 -4.39 -8.34
CA ILE A 23 -8.39 -3.72 -7.10
C ILE A 23 -9.62 -3.02 -6.53
N ASN A 24 -9.89 -3.25 -5.24
CA ASN A 24 -10.90 -2.48 -4.50
C ASN A 24 -10.15 -1.42 -3.69
N TYR A 25 -10.46 -0.14 -3.89
CA TYR A 25 -9.71 0.95 -3.27
C TYR A 25 -10.61 2.04 -2.70
N ARG A 26 -10.09 2.81 -1.74
CA ARG A 26 -10.73 4.01 -1.21
C ARG A 26 -9.88 5.23 -1.55
N PRO A 27 -10.46 6.26 -2.18
CA PRO A 27 -9.76 7.53 -2.35
C PRO A 27 -9.49 8.13 -0.97
N ILE A 28 -8.28 8.66 -0.81
CA ILE A 28 -7.81 9.27 0.42
C ILE A 28 -8.58 10.57 0.63
N LYS A 29 -9.46 10.65 1.63
CA LYS A 29 -10.20 11.87 2.00
C LYS A 29 -10.13 12.08 3.52
N ASN A 30 -9.68 13.28 3.93
CA ASN A 30 -9.65 13.84 5.28
C ASN A 30 -9.00 12.98 6.39
N TRP A 31 -7.82 13.39 6.86
CA TRP A 31 -7.06 12.72 7.93
C TRP A 31 -6.89 13.63 9.16
N GLU A 32 -7.16 13.10 10.34
CA GLU A 32 -6.83 13.74 11.63
C GLU A 32 -5.44 13.29 12.13
N LYS A 33 -4.70 14.20 12.80
CA LYS A 33 -3.23 14.11 13.01
C LYS A 33 -2.82 13.61 14.40
N SER A 34 -1.65 12.96 14.48
CA SER A 34 -0.88 12.69 15.72
C SER A 34 0.63 12.53 15.42
N TYR A 35 1.54 12.94 16.32
CA TYR A 35 2.97 13.24 16.01
C TYR A 35 4.06 12.47 16.85
N ALA A 36 5.19 12.05 16.23
CA ALA A 36 6.56 11.69 16.69
C ALA A 36 7.48 11.11 15.54
N LYS A 37 8.81 11.31 15.61
CA LYS A 37 9.82 11.43 14.51
C LYS A 37 10.37 10.17 13.78
N GLN A 38 10.75 10.36 12.50
CA GLN A 38 11.53 9.47 11.60
C GLN A 38 12.81 10.14 11.02
N ASN A 39 13.18 11.32 11.53
CA ASN A 39 14.05 12.30 10.85
C ASN A 39 15.58 12.11 11.00
N SER A 40 16.05 10.92 11.42
CA SER A 40 17.48 10.66 11.67
C SER A 40 18.15 9.74 10.64
N GLY A 41 17.39 9.20 9.69
CA GLY A 41 17.91 8.25 8.68
C GLY A 41 18.47 8.92 7.43
N ASN A 42 19.38 8.23 6.73
CA ASN A 42 19.89 8.65 5.40
C ASN A 42 18.74 8.92 4.41
N TRP A 43 17.67 8.12 4.48
CA TRP A 43 16.46 8.35 3.69
C TRP A 43 15.90 9.77 3.86
N TRP A 44 15.84 10.28 5.09
CA TRP A 44 15.31 11.62 5.38
C TRP A 44 16.18 12.70 4.73
N LYS A 45 17.51 12.55 4.84
CA LYS A 45 18.48 13.45 4.21
C LYS A 45 18.30 13.53 2.69
N TYR A 46 18.15 12.37 2.03
CA TYR A 46 17.92 12.35 0.58
C TYR A 46 16.54 12.89 0.18
N ALA A 47 15.51 12.58 0.97
CA ALA A 47 14.17 13.08 0.75
C ALA A 47 14.09 14.61 0.90
N GLU A 48 14.77 15.20 1.89
CA GLU A 48 14.83 16.66 2.09
C GLU A 48 15.57 17.35 0.94
N ALA A 49 16.67 16.75 0.47
CA ALA A 49 17.40 17.26 -0.69
C ALA A 49 16.60 17.20 -2.00
N SER A 50 15.53 16.38 -2.06
CA SER A 50 14.69 16.20 -3.26
C SER A 50 13.50 17.16 -3.35
N ILE A 51 13.32 18.04 -2.37
CA ILE A 51 12.17 18.95 -2.29
C ILE A 51 12.62 20.41 -2.09
N PRO A 52 11.77 21.41 -2.40
CA PRO A 52 12.07 22.81 -2.13
C PRO A 52 12.32 23.08 -0.63
N SER A 53 13.22 24.01 -0.32
CA SER A 53 13.59 24.35 1.06
C SER A 53 12.45 24.91 1.93
N SER A 54 11.41 25.44 1.30
CA SER A 54 10.20 25.94 1.97
C SER A 54 9.15 24.84 2.24
N ALA A 55 9.35 23.63 1.71
CA ALA A 55 8.40 22.54 1.79
C ALA A 55 8.77 21.53 2.90
N CYS A 56 7.78 20.77 3.35
CA CYS A 56 7.93 19.72 4.35
C CYS A 56 7.75 18.33 3.72
N ILE A 57 8.43 17.32 4.26
CA ILE A 57 8.17 15.93 3.87
C ILE A 57 6.93 15.42 4.60
N LEU A 58 6.00 14.84 3.83
CA LEU A 58 4.95 14.00 4.37
C LEU A 58 5.39 12.54 4.24
N SER A 59 5.99 12.01 5.30
CA SER A 59 6.46 10.63 5.32
C SER A 59 5.27 9.66 5.41
N LEU A 60 5.24 8.69 4.49
CA LEU A 60 4.21 7.67 4.37
C LEU A 60 4.81 6.29 4.63
N ILE A 61 4.14 5.48 5.44
CA ILE A 61 4.48 4.08 5.68
C ILE A 61 3.38 3.23 5.07
N LEU A 62 3.75 2.29 4.21
CA LEU A 62 2.84 1.27 3.69
C LEU A 62 2.91 0.02 4.55
N TYR A 63 1.74 -0.56 4.84
CA TYR A 63 1.62 -1.85 5.50
C TYR A 63 0.92 -2.81 4.55
N SER A 64 1.45 -4.02 4.44
CA SER A 64 0.86 -5.10 3.66
C SER A 64 0.58 -6.26 4.60
N ASP A 65 -0.67 -6.71 4.63
CA ASP A 65 -1.07 -7.84 5.45
C ASP A 65 -2.08 -8.70 4.70
N ALA A 66 -1.74 -9.98 4.53
CA ALA A 66 -2.60 -10.97 3.91
C ALA A 66 -3.52 -11.56 4.97
N THR A 67 -4.79 -11.17 4.96
CA THR A 67 -5.78 -11.65 5.91
C THR A 67 -6.71 -12.69 5.26
N THR A 68 -6.93 -13.82 5.95
CA THR A 68 -7.95 -14.80 5.57
C THR A 68 -9.33 -14.30 5.98
N THR A 69 -10.25 -14.16 5.01
CA THR A 69 -11.52 -13.45 5.21
C THR A 69 -12.72 -14.34 5.51
N ASN A 70 -12.51 -15.65 5.59
CA ASN A 70 -13.53 -16.63 5.90
C ASN A 70 -13.07 -17.60 7.00
N THR A 71 -14.05 -18.07 7.79
CA THR A 71 -13.89 -19.12 8.81
C THR A 71 -13.33 -20.43 8.27
N LEU A 72 -13.37 -20.62 6.95
CA LEU A 72 -12.89 -21.81 6.23
C LEU A 72 -11.56 -21.59 5.47
N GLY A 73 -10.92 -20.41 5.55
CA GLY A 73 -9.62 -20.12 4.91
C GLY A 73 -9.58 -20.07 3.37
N LYS A 74 -10.70 -20.25 2.66
CA LYS A 74 -10.76 -20.31 1.18
C LYS A 74 -10.62 -18.97 0.43
N SER A 75 -10.78 -17.82 1.09
CA SER A 75 -10.62 -16.50 0.46
C SER A 75 -9.65 -15.65 1.27
N SER A 76 -8.43 -15.48 0.77
CA SER A 76 -7.51 -14.48 1.28
C SER A 76 -7.80 -13.14 0.62
N LEU A 77 -7.67 -12.05 1.37
CA LEU A 77 -7.55 -10.71 0.85
C LEU A 77 -6.19 -10.18 1.24
N HIS A 78 -5.54 -9.51 0.29
CA HIS A 78 -4.26 -8.89 0.54
C HIS A 78 -4.48 -7.40 0.75
N SER A 79 -4.68 -7.01 2.01
CA SER A 79 -4.96 -5.62 2.37
C SER A 79 -3.69 -4.78 2.40
N ILE A 80 -3.78 -3.57 1.86
CA ILE A 80 -2.72 -2.57 1.93
C ILE A 80 -3.21 -1.35 2.71
N TYR A 81 -2.49 -0.99 3.76
CA TYR A 81 -2.77 0.17 4.59
C TYR A 81 -1.68 1.21 4.43
N ILE A 82 -2.01 2.45 4.78
CA ILE A 82 -1.07 3.56 4.85
C ILE A 82 -1.16 4.23 6.22
N SER A 83 -0.02 4.67 6.72
CA SER A 83 0.12 5.44 7.96
C SER A 83 1.07 6.59 7.72
N LEU A 84 0.98 7.62 8.55
CA LEU A 84 2.00 8.65 8.58
C LEU A 84 3.24 8.14 9.33
N GLY A 85 4.40 8.44 8.77
CA GLY A 85 5.70 8.12 9.36
C GLY A 85 6.01 8.93 10.61
N ASN A 86 5.31 10.04 10.80
CA ASN A 86 5.39 10.86 12.00
C ASN A 86 4.42 10.40 13.11
N ILE A 87 3.82 9.21 13.07
CA ILE A 87 3.02 8.70 14.21
C ILE A 87 3.93 7.79 15.06
N PRO A 88 4.02 7.97 16.40
CA PRO A 88 4.86 7.12 17.24
C PRO A 88 4.41 5.66 17.15
N THR A 89 5.36 4.71 17.22
CA THR A 89 5.08 3.27 17.03
C THR A 89 3.94 2.75 17.89
N TRP A 90 3.87 3.12 19.17
CA TRP A 90 2.81 2.68 20.08
C TRP A 90 1.42 3.15 19.64
N ARG A 91 1.31 4.35 19.06
CA ARG A 91 0.07 4.90 18.50
C ARG A 91 -0.23 4.31 17.13
N ARG A 92 0.81 4.14 16.31
CA ARG A 92 0.73 3.58 14.95
C ARG A 92 0.22 2.15 14.90
N ASN A 93 0.37 1.40 15.99
CA ASN A 93 -0.14 0.04 16.10
C ASN A 93 -1.67 -0.03 16.35
N LYS A 94 -2.34 1.10 16.60
CA LYS A 94 -3.80 1.17 16.71
C LYS A 94 -4.43 1.28 15.31
N GLU A 95 -5.64 0.75 15.17
CA GLU A 95 -6.35 0.72 13.87
C GLU A 95 -6.65 2.13 13.34
N ASP A 96 -6.92 3.09 14.23
CA ASP A 96 -7.21 4.49 13.88
C ASP A 96 -6.00 5.26 13.33
N ALA A 97 -4.78 4.74 13.50
CA ALA A 97 -3.57 5.33 12.96
C ALA A 97 -3.23 4.83 11.54
N LYS A 98 -3.97 3.85 11.01
CA LYS A 98 -3.77 3.26 9.69
C LYS A 98 -5.04 3.37 8.87
N GLN A 99 -4.93 3.85 7.63
CA GLN A 99 -6.05 3.83 6.70
C GLN A 99 -5.88 2.67 5.73
N LEU A 100 -6.93 1.87 5.55
CA LEU A 100 -6.99 0.88 4.48
C LEU A 100 -7.11 1.59 3.13
N LEU A 101 -6.09 1.43 2.28
CA LEU A 101 -6.09 1.95 0.91
C LEU A 101 -6.88 1.04 -0.02
N GLY A 102 -6.73 -0.27 0.14
CA GLY A 102 -7.43 -1.22 -0.71
C GLY A 102 -7.05 -2.67 -0.48
N TYR A 103 -7.61 -3.52 -1.34
CA TYR A 103 -7.35 -4.94 -1.39
C TYR A 103 -6.77 -5.32 -2.75
N PHE A 104 -5.58 -5.90 -2.74
CA PHE A 104 -4.95 -6.40 -3.96
C PHE A 104 -5.63 -7.68 -4.47
N PRO A 105 -5.75 -7.82 -5.80
CA PRO A 105 -6.26 -9.03 -6.40
C PRO A 105 -5.32 -10.21 -6.14
N ILE A 106 -5.91 -11.33 -5.74
CA ILE A 106 -5.21 -12.61 -5.57
C ILE A 106 -5.58 -13.50 -6.76
N LEU A 107 -4.57 -13.92 -7.51
CA LEU A 107 -4.76 -14.82 -8.65
C LEU A 107 -4.96 -16.25 -8.16
N PHE A 108 -5.91 -16.95 -8.79
CA PHE A 108 -6.13 -18.37 -8.54
C PHE A 108 -5.59 -19.18 -9.72
N ALA A 109 -4.68 -20.11 -9.43
CA ALA A 109 -4.26 -21.12 -10.39
C ALA A 109 -5.35 -22.19 -10.55
N LYS A 110 -5.44 -22.78 -11.74
CA LYS A 110 -6.33 -23.91 -12.03
C LYS A 110 -5.89 -25.19 -11.32
N ASN A 111 -4.59 -25.38 -11.16
CA ASN A 111 -3.99 -26.56 -10.52
C ASN A 111 -2.61 -26.26 -9.92
N GLU A 112 -2.06 -27.19 -9.14
CA GLU A 112 -0.75 -27.04 -8.48
C GLU A 112 0.42 -26.95 -9.48
N LYS A 113 0.30 -27.54 -10.68
CA LYS A 113 1.33 -27.42 -11.73
C LYS A 113 1.42 -25.98 -12.25
N GLU A 114 0.28 -25.34 -12.51
CA GLU A 114 0.22 -23.95 -12.92
C GLU A 114 0.70 -23.03 -11.78
N LYS A 115 0.30 -23.28 -10.54
CA LYS A 115 0.73 -22.49 -9.37
C LYS A 115 2.25 -22.46 -9.19
N THR A 116 2.92 -23.57 -9.49
CA THR A 116 4.38 -23.69 -9.39
C THR A 116 5.13 -23.18 -10.62
N SER A 117 4.43 -22.99 -11.75
CA SER A 117 5.00 -22.53 -13.02
C SER A 117 5.67 -21.15 -12.91
N PRO A 118 6.79 -20.92 -13.62
CA PRO A 118 7.42 -19.61 -13.71
C PRO A 118 6.47 -18.51 -14.24
N GLU A 119 5.65 -18.86 -15.22
CA GLU A 119 4.72 -17.94 -15.90
C GLU A 119 3.65 -17.43 -14.93
N PHE A 120 3.03 -18.32 -14.16
CA PHE A 120 2.04 -17.93 -13.16
C PHE A 120 2.67 -17.11 -12.03
N LYS A 121 3.86 -17.49 -11.56
CA LYS A 121 4.59 -16.71 -10.55
C LYS A 121 4.95 -15.31 -11.06
N LYS A 122 5.33 -15.18 -12.33
CA LYS A 122 5.56 -13.89 -12.98
C LYS A 122 4.27 -13.08 -13.04
N LEU A 123 3.17 -13.70 -13.47
CA LEU A 123 1.87 -13.05 -13.55
C LEU A 123 1.39 -12.54 -12.18
N VAL A 124 1.53 -13.33 -11.11
CA VAL A 124 1.20 -12.91 -9.73
C VAL A 124 2.00 -11.66 -9.34
N ARG A 125 3.30 -11.62 -9.64
CA ARG A 125 4.16 -10.46 -9.36
C ARG A 125 3.73 -9.24 -10.18
N GLU A 126 3.51 -9.40 -11.48
CA GLU A 126 3.05 -8.31 -12.34
C GLU A 126 1.73 -7.72 -11.85
N THR A 127 0.80 -8.59 -11.42
CA THR A 127 -0.49 -8.20 -10.86
C THR A 127 -0.31 -7.34 -9.61
N PHE A 128 0.55 -7.79 -8.70
CA PHE A 128 0.86 -7.08 -7.47
C PHE A 128 1.46 -5.70 -7.76
N HIS A 129 2.49 -5.63 -8.60
CA HIS A 129 3.16 -4.37 -8.91
C HIS A 129 2.29 -3.40 -9.73
N LYS A 130 1.45 -3.90 -10.64
CA LYS A 130 0.45 -3.07 -11.34
C LYS A 130 -0.59 -2.52 -10.37
N SER A 131 -1.05 -3.33 -9.41
CA SER A 131 -1.98 -2.90 -8.37
C SER A 131 -1.36 -1.84 -7.46
N LEU A 132 -0.12 -2.04 -7.02
CA LEU A 132 0.62 -1.08 -6.22
C LEU A 132 0.85 0.21 -6.99
N LYS A 133 1.30 0.13 -8.25
CA LYS A 133 1.48 1.30 -9.11
C LYS A 133 0.19 2.09 -9.25
N PHE A 134 -0.93 1.44 -9.57
CA PHE A 134 -2.23 2.11 -9.69
C PHE A 134 -2.63 2.89 -8.41
N LEU A 135 -2.44 2.29 -7.23
CA LEU A 135 -2.72 3.01 -5.98
C LEU A 135 -1.78 4.20 -5.78
N LEU A 136 -0.48 3.99 -5.99
CA LEU A 136 0.54 4.98 -5.71
C LEU A 136 0.54 6.12 -6.74
N ASP A 137 0.20 5.86 -7.99
CA ASP A 137 0.08 6.88 -9.02
C ASP A 137 -0.90 7.96 -8.54
N SER A 138 -2.08 7.58 -8.02
CA SER A 138 -3.05 8.55 -7.47
C SER A 138 -2.55 9.33 -6.24
N LEU A 139 -1.61 8.77 -5.47
CA LEU A 139 -0.99 9.43 -4.32
C LEU A 139 0.07 10.46 -4.73
N PHE A 140 0.73 10.21 -5.87
CA PHE A 140 1.87 11.00 -6.36
C PHE A 140 1.59 11.75 -7.66
N GLU A 141 0.34 11.75 -8.14
CA GLU A 141 -0.14 12.53 -9.30
C GLU A 141 0.25 14.01 -9.19
N ASN A 142 0.30 14.55 -7.96
CA ASN A 142 0.73 15.91 -7.73
C ASN A 142 2.24 15.98 -7.41
N GLU A 143 3.05 16.04 -8.46
CA GLU A 143 4.50 16.22 -8.37
C GLU A 143 4.90 17.53 -7.68
N ASN A 144 4.00 18.52 -7.64
CA ASN A 144 4.23 19.81 -6.99
C ASN A 144 3.93 19.79 -5.49
N GLY A 145 3.64 18.64 -4.89
CA GLY A 145 3.26 18.55 -3.49
C GLY A 145 1.84 19.04 -3.21
N ILE A 146 1.42 18.95 -1.94
CA ILE A 146 0.05 19.15 -1.50
C ILE A 146 0.04 20.17 -0.35
N ASP A 147 -0.80 21.18 -0.49
CA ASP A 147 -1.03 22.16 0.57
C ASP A 147 -1.99 21.60 1.62
N TYR A 148 -1.56 21.60 2.88
CA TYR A 148 -2.39 21.23 4.01
C TYR A 148 -2.51 22.39 5.00
N LYS A 149 -3.75 22.71 5.38
CA LYS A 149 -4.03 23.65 6.47
C LYS A 149 -3.84 22.97 7.82
N ILE A 150 -2.91 23.48 8.64
CA ILE A 150 -2.63 23.03 10.01
C ILE A 150 -2.62 24.26 10.92
N ASN A 151 -3.47 24.31 11.95
CA ASN A 151 -3.50 25.41 12.92
C ASN A 151 -3.55 26.80 12.25
N ASN A 152 -4.44 26.96 11.26
CA ASN A 152 -4.58 28.17 10.43
C ASN A 152 -3.36 28.58 9.59
N ARG A 153 -2.33 27.73 9.49
CA ARG A 153 -1.21 27.90 8.57
C ARG A 153 -1.33 26.92 7.42
N ILE A 154 -1.01 27.37 6.21
CA ILE A 154 -0.84 26.47 5.07
C ILE A 154 0.59 25.97 5.11
N ILE A 155 0.75 24.65 5.10
CA ILE A 155 2.05 23.99 5.04
C ILE A 155 2.07 23.18 3.76
N TRP A 156 3.11 23.40 2.97
CA TRP A 156 3.32 22.73 1.69
C TRP A 156 4.06 21.42 1.91
N PHE A 157 3.44 20.29 1.55
CA PHE A 157 3.98 18.95 1.80
C PHE A 157 4.29 18.17 0.55
N PHE A 158 5.40 17.44 0.55
CA PHE A 158 5.70 16.44 -0.47
C PHE A 158 5.53 15.04 0.12
N PRO A 159 4.52 14.27 -0.32
CA PRO A 159 4.39 12.88 0.10
C PRO A 159 5.60 12.08 -0.38
N LYS A 160 6.16 11.24 0.50
CA LYS A 160 7.24 10.30 0.17
C LYS A 160 7.03 9.00 0.95
N ILE A 161 7.17 7.84 0.28
CA ILE A 161 7.16 6.54 0.99
C ILE A 161 8.51 6.36 1.69
N SER A 162 8.47 6.24 3.01
CA SER A 162 9.66 6.02 3.85
C SER A 162 9.92 4.55 4.15
N THR A 163 8.86 3.76 4.34
CA THR A 163 8.99 2.37 4.74
C THR A 163 7.82 1.56 4.22
N ILE A 164 8.10 0.33 3.79
CA ILE A 164 7.11 -0.69 3.50
C ILE A 164 7.28 -1.77 4.56
N ILE A 165 6.23 -2.02 5.32
CA ILE A 165 6.19 -3.00 6.40
C ILE A 165 5.31 -4.15 5.93
N GLY A 166 5.88 -5.35 5.95
CA GLY A 166 5.18 -6.57 5.64
C GLY A 166 5.88 -7.73 6.30
N ASP A 167 5.11 -8.80 6.40
CA ASP A 167 5.54 -10.15 6.70
C ASP A 167 6.57 -10.63 5.64
N TRP A 168 7.37 -11.67 5.92
CA TRP A 168 8.49 -12.09 5.05
C TRP A 168 8.04 -12.43 3.61
N PRO A 169 6.94 -13.17 3.37
CA PRO A 169 6.40 -13.40 2.03
C PRO A 169 6.00 -12.11 1.31
N GLU A 170 5.49 -11.10 2.02
CA GLU A 170 5.14 -9.78 1.50
C GLU A 170 6.40 -9.05 1.07
N ALA A 171 7.40 -8.99 1.96
CA ALA A 171 8.70 -8.39 1.68
C ALA A 171 9.37 -9.04 0.46
N CYS A 172 9.28 -10.37 0.33
CA CYS A 172 9.73 -11.08 -0.86
C CYS A 172 8.96 -10.69 -2.13
N THR A 173 7.65 -10.44 -2.00
CA THR A 173 6.81 -10.00 -3.12
C THR A 173 7.20 -8.59 -3.57
N TYR A 174 7.40 -7.66 -2.63
CA TYR A 174 7.85 -6.29 -2.92
C TYR A 174 9.24 -6.24 -3.56
N SER A 175 10.18 -7.05 -3.07
CA SER A 175 11.58 -7.06 -3.51
C SER A 175 11.84 -7.95 -4.72
N LEU A 176 10.80 -8.61 -5.26
CA LEU A 176 10.91 -9.63 -6.31
C LEU A 176 11.85 -10.79 -5.94
N THR A 177 12.13 -11.01 -4.65
CA THR A 177 13.02 -12.07 -4.18
C THR A 177 12.31 -13.42 -4.10
N TYR A 178 13.08 -14.50 -4.15
CA TYR A 178 12.56 -15.86 -4.21
C TYR A 178 11.83 -16.22 -2.91
N LYS A 179 10.55 -16.59 -3.01
CA LYS A 179 9.85 -17.29 -1.94
C LYS A 179 10.37 -18.73 -1.94
N SER A 180 11.13 -19.13 -0.92
CA SER A 180 11.27 -20.56 -0.66
C SER A 180 9.85 -21.09 -0.42
N ALA A 181 9.46 -22.10 -1.18
CA ALA A 181 8.20 -22.78 -0.93
C ALA A 181 8.26 -23.37 0.50
N LYS A 182 7.23 -23.13 1.30
CA LYS A 182 6.81 -24.13 2.28
C LYS A 182 6.03 -25.20 1.54
#